data_AF-A0A1P8YCU1-F1
#
_entry.id   AF-A0A1P8YCU1-F1
#
_cell.length_a   1.000
_cell.length_b   1.000
_cell.length_c   1.000
_cell.angle_alpha   90.00
_cell.angle_beta   90.00
_cell.angle_gamma   90.00
#
_symmetry.space_group_name_H-M   'P 1'
#
loop_
_entity.id
_entity.type
_entity.pdbx_description
1 polymer ?
#
loop_
_entity_poly.entity_id
_entity_poly.type
_entity_poly.pdbx_seq_one_letter_code
_entity_poly.pdbx_strand_id
1 'polypeptide(L)'
;MLLEHGADAQALNGRGETPMLSGLRRTQNFFIPGMARVAKLLLDAGDTVTEEMRAAVTRIGTDFEFHRDNFNPDFLDETVAGLTTLYRLFGVTPVAPRRRHDGISPITVPVGTWQDRHQALWELLVPSNGPAATVQGEVVRLTGRIAREILDNGSPNWGRDFRNMLAALPEHYASGTPLPTGELQKARSLARDLKSGNGDDAQVFRLGELAVAWVASNPTPVPLGEVNYGR
;
A
#
# COMPACT_ATOMS: atom_id res chain seq x y z
N MET A 1 -12.48 11.71 -33.13
CA MET A 1 -12.61 11.56 -31.66
C MET A 1 -14.09 11.64 -31.28
N LEU A 2 -14.56 10.98 -30.21
CA LEU A 2 -15.99 11.04 -29.82
C LEU A 2 -16.45 12.45 -29.41
N LEU A 3 -15.57 13.23 -28.78
CA LEU A 3 -15.83 14.63 -28.40
C LEU A 3 -16.17 15.51 -29.62
N GLU A 4 -15.48 15.30 -30.74
CA GLU A 4 -15.76 16.00 -32.01
C GLU A 4 -17.13 15.64 -32.62
N HIS A 5 -17.74 14.56 -32.14
CA HIS A 5 -19.05 14.08 -32.57
C HIS A 5 -20.14 14.31 -31.50
N GLY A 6 -19.90 15.22 -30.55
CA GLY A 6 -20.90 15.65 -29.57
C GLY A 6 -20.98 14.82 -28.30
N ALA A 7 -19.98 13.97 -28.02
CA ALA A 7 -19.92 13.31 -26.71
C ALA A 7 -19.71 14.33 -25.59
N ASP A 8 -20.52 14.22 -24.54
CA ASP A 8 -20.45 15.09 -23.37
C ASP A 8 -19.31 14.66 -22.43
N ALA A 9 -18.32 15.54 -22.27
CA ALA A 9 -17.16 15.33 -21.40
C ALA A 9 -17.53 15.30 -19.90
N GLN A 10 -18.72 15.77 -19.54
CA GLN A 10 -19.21 15.85 -18.15
C GLN A 10 -20.30 14.80 -17.86
N ALA A 11 -20.59 13.91 -18.80
CA ALA A 11 -21.60 12.87 -18.62
C ALA A 11 -21.29 11.96 -17.42
N LEU A 12 -22.26 11.79 -16.53
CA LEU A 12 -22.09 11.00 -15.33
C LEU A 12 -22.42 9.53 -15.57
N ASN A 13 -21.57 8.64 -15.08
CA ASN A 13 -21.87 7.21 -15.03
C ASN A 13 -22.83 6.87 -13.86
N GLY A 14 -23.22 5.60 -13.72
CA GLY A 14 -24.10 5.13 -12.63
C GLY A 14 -23.53 5.28 -11.21
N ARG A 15 -22.29 5.74 -11.04
CA ARG A 15 -21.65 6.08 -9.76
C ARG A 15 -21.52 7.59 -9.54
N GLY A 16 -22.06 8.41 -10.43
CA GLY A 16 -21.94 9.87 -10.37
C GLY A 16 -20.56 10.39 -10.77
N GLU A 17 -19.76 9.63 -11.53
CA GLU A 17 -18.41 10.04 -11.95
C GLU A 17 -18.43 10.55 -13.39
N THR A 18 -17.73 11.67 -13.66
CA THR A 18 -17.39 12.08 -15.04
C THR A 18 -16.41 11.08 -15.67
N PRO A 19 -16.21 11.08 -17.00
CA PRO A 19 -15.19 10.27 -17.66
C PRO A 19 -13.78 10.52 -17.10
N MET A 20 -13.46 11.78 -16.77
CA MET A 20 -12.16 12.13 -16.19
C MET A 20 -11.96 11.50 -14.81
N LEU A 21 -12.92 11.68 -13.89
CA LEU A 21 -12.83 11.12 -12.55
C LEU A 21 -12.80 9.58 -12.59
N SER A 22 -13.66 8.99 -13.42
CA SER A 22 -13.73 7.54 -13.64
C SER A 22 -12.39 6.97 -14.13
N GLY A 23 -11.74 7.66 -15.08
CA GLY A 23 -10.43 7.29 -15.63
C GLY A 23 -9.31 7.39 -14.59
N LEU A 24 -9.22 8.53 -13.88
CA LEU A 24 -8.20 8.74 -12.83
C LEU A 24 -8.28 7.69 -11.72
N ARG A 25 -9.49 7.33 -11.27
CA ARG A 25 -9.68 6.32 -10.21
C ARG A 25 -9.22 4.92 -10.61
N ARG A 26 -9.21 4.62 -11.91
CA ARG A 26 -8.86 3.30 -12.46
C ARG A 26 -7.46 3.25 -13.05
N THR A 27 -6.77 4.38 -13.10
CA THR A 27 -5.43 4.46 -13.68
C THR A 27 -4.42 3.71 -12.81
N GLN A 28 -3.70 2.79 -13.46
CA GLN A 28 -2.54 2.08 -12.93
C GLN A 28 -1.26 2.64 -13.56
N ASN A 29 -0.10 2.35 -12.96
CA ASN A 29 1.19 2.95 -13.35
C ASN A 29 1.49 2.89 -14.85
N PHE A 30 1.26 1.73 -15.48
CA PHE A 30 1.50 1.55 -16.91
C PHE A 30 0.63 2.45 -17.81
N PHE A 31 -0.56 2.84 -17.35
CA PHE A 31 -1.50 3.66 -18.13
C PHE A 31 -1.36 5.16 -17.88
N ILE A 32 -0.47 5.59 -16.98
CA ILE A 32 -0.27 7.00 -16.64
C ILE A 32 -0.03 7.89 -17.87
N PRO A 33 0.83 7.53 -18.84
CA PRO A 33 1.03 8.36 -20.03
C PRO A 33 -0.26 8.54 -20.86
N GLY A 34 -1.02 7.46 -21.00
CA GLY A 34 -2.32 7.49 -21.68
C GLY A 34 -3.34 8.36 -20.94
N MET A 35 -3.40 8.22 -19.62
CA MET A 35 -4.29 9.03 -18.80
C MET A 35 -3.95 10.51 -18.85
N ALA A 36 -2.67 10.89 -18.89
CA ALA A 36 -2.26 12.28 -19.06
C ALA A 36 -2.77 12.90 -20.38
N ARG A 37 -2.74 12.11 -21.47
CA ARG A 37 -3.29 12.52 -22.77
C ARG A 37 -4.80 12.67 -22.71
N VAL A 38 -5.51 11.71 -22.12
CA VAL A 38 -6.97 11.75 -21.97
C VAL A 38 -7.41 12.92 -21.08
N ALA A 39 -6.73 13.14 -19.96
CA ALA A 39 -7.02 14.24 -19.05
C ALA A 39 -6.89 15.60 -19.75
N LYS A 40 -5.83 15.79 -20.53
CA LYS A 40 -5.66 17.01 -21.34
C LYS A 40 -6.85 17.22 -22.29
N LEU A 41 -7.26 16.18 -23.02
CA LEU A 41 -8.37 16.27 -23.97
C LEU A 41 -9.70 16.63 -23.30
N LEU A 42 -9.97 16.07 -22.13
CA LEU A 42 -11.21 16.34 -21.40
C LEU A 42 -11.21 17.76 -20.79
N LEU A 43 -10.06 18.24 -20.29
CA LEU A 43 -9.92 19.63 -19.83
C LEU A 43 -10.06 20.62 -21.00
N ASP A 44 -9.44 20.34 -22.16
CA ASP A 44 -9.56 21.16 -23.36
C ASP A 44 -11.03 21.20 -23.88
N ALA A 45 -11.82 20.15 -23.59
CA ALA A 45 -13.25 20.08 -23.89
C ALA A 45 -14.16 20.74 -22.81
N GLY A 46 -13.57 21.39 -21.80
CA GLY A 46 -14.30 22.17 -20.80
C GLY A 46 -14.70 21.40 -19.54
N ASP A 47 -14.16 20.21 -19.30
CA ASP A 47 -14.26 19.57 -17.97
C ASP A 47 -13.48 20.40 -16.92
N THR A 48 -13.88 20.30 -15.66
CA THR A 48 -13.30 21.11 -14.57
C THR A 48 -12.64 20.22 -13.53
N VAL A 49 -11.50 20.68 -13.01
CA VAL A 49 -10.77 19.94 -11.97
C VAL A 49 -11.52 20.01 -10.65
N THR A 50 -11.85 18.84 -10.08
CA THR A 50 -12.44 18.72 -8.74
C THR A 50 -11.42 18.23 -7.71
N GLU A 51 -11.75 18.36 -6.43
CA GLU A 51 -10.89 17.84 -5.34
C GLU A 51 -10.80 16.31 -5.35
N GLU A 52 -11.85 15.58 -5.78
CA GLU A 52 -11.74 14.12 -5.94
C GLU A 52 -10.75 13.74 -7.04
N MET A 53 -10.68 14.52 -8.12
CA MET A 53 -9.70 14.28 -9.19
C MET A 53 -8.27 14.56 -8.69
N ARG A 54 -8.06 15.62 -7.91
CA ARG A 54 -6.76 15.89 -7.27
C ARG A 54 -6.35 14.76 -6.34
N ALA A 55 -7.26 14.28 -5.50
CA ALA A 55 -7.02 13.13 -4.63
C ALA A 55 -6.67 11.86 -5.43
N ALA A 56 -7.35 11.63 -6.56
CA ALA A 56 -7.03 10.51 -7.44
C ALA A 56 -5.64 10.64 -8.09
N VAL A 57 -5.21 11.84 -8.49
CA VAL A 57 -3.85 12.09 -9.02
C VAL A 57 -2.79 11.88 -7.94
N THR A 58 -3.03 12.34 -6.71
CA THR A 58 -2.14 12.07 -5.57
C THR A 58 -2.00 10.56 -5.35
N ARG A 59 -3.12 9.81 -5.36
CA ARG A 59 -3.11 8.33 -5.26
C ARG A 59 -2.26 7.69 -6.36
N ILE A 60 -2.45 8.08 -7.63
CA ILE A 60 -1.65 7.56 -8.76
C ILE A 60 -0.15 7.78 -8.49
N GLY A 61 0.21 8.97 -8.01
CA GLY A 61 1.58 9.29 -7.62
C GLY A 61 2.14 8.42 -6.51
N THR A 62 1.38 8.25 -5.44
CA THR A 62 1.74 7.39 -4.31
C THR A 62 1.94 5.94 -4.76
N ASP A 63 1.04 5.41 -5.59
CA ASP A 63 1.14 4.05 -6.12
C ASP A 63 2.35 3.91 -7.05
N PHE A 64 2.64 4.92 -7.87
CA PHE A 64 3.84 4.92 -8.71
C PHE A 64 5.12 4.89 -7.89
N GLU A 65 5.28 5.79 -6.92
CA GLU A 65 6.47 5.85 -6.08
C GLU A 65 6.63 4.62 -5.18
N PHE A 66 5.51 4.00 -4.77
CA PHE A 66 5.57 2.74 -4.03
C PHE A 66 6.17 1.60 -4.87
N HIS A 67 5.85 1.54 -6.17
CA HIS A 67 6.29 0.48 -7.09
C HIS A 67 7.55 0.82 -7.90
N ARG A 68 8.05 2.05 -7.84
CA ARG A 68 9.09 2.60 -8.72
C ARG A 68 10.34 1.73 -8.84
N ASP A 69 10.87 1.20 -7.72
CA ASP A 69 12.09 0.38 -7.69
C ASP A 69 12.01 -0.87 -8.60
N ASN A 70 10.80 -1.42 -8.77
CA ASN A 70 10.55 -2.63 -9.57
C ASN A 70 9.87 -2.31 -10.91
N PHE A 71 9.74 -1.03 -11.26
CA PHE A 71 9.09 -0.62 -12.51
C PHE A 71 10.01 -0.91 -13.70
N ASN A 72 9.42 -1.31 -14.83
CA ASN A 72 10.20 -1.62 -16.03
C ASN A 72 10.94 -0.35 -16.51
N PRO A 73 12.29 -0.36 -16.58
CA PRO A 73 13.09 0.79 -16.99
C PRO A 73 12.71 1.33 -18.38
N ASP A 74 12.31 0.47 -19.31
CA ASP A 74 11.97 0.86 -20.69
C ASP A 74 10.78 1.83 -20.76
N PHE A 75 9.90 1.78 -19.75
CA PHE A 75 8.70 2.64 -19.67
C PHE A 75 8.82 3.74 -18.63
N LEU A 76 9.93 3.80 -17.87
CA LEU A 76 10.05 4.68 -16.71
C LEU A 76 9.96 6.15 -17.09
N ASP A 77 10.71 6.57 -18.10
CA ASP A 77 10.76 7.98 -18.53
C ASP A 77 9.42 8.47 -19.05
N GLU A 78 8.73 7.67 -19.89
CA GLU A 78 7.39 8.04 -20.39
C GLU A 78 6.38 8.13 -19.23
N THR A 79 6.44 7.19 -18.30
CA THR A 79 5.55 7.15 -17.12
C THR A 79 5.76 8.37 -16.22
N VAL A 80 7.02 8.73 -15.94
CA VAL A 80 7.37 9.91 -15.13
C VAL A 80 6.92 11.20 -15.82
N ALA A 81 7.09 11.30 -17.14
CA ALA A 81 6.63 12.46 -17.91
C ALA A 81 5.08 12.58 -17.90
N GLY A 82 4.39 11.44 -18.02
CA GLY A 82 2.94 11.35 -17.90
C GLY A 82 2.46 11.79 -16.51
N LEU A 83 3.10 11.30 -15.45
CA LEU A 83 2.74 11.65 -14.07
C LEU A 83 2.99 13.13 -13.78
N THR A 84 4.12 13.66 -14.25
CA THR A 84 4.44 15.10 -14.17
C THR A 84 3.38 15.95 -14.89
N THR A 85 2.90 15.47 -16.04
CA THR A 85 1.81 16.12 -16.77
C THR A 85 0.52 16.11 -15.96
N LEU A 86 0.16 14.99 -15.32
CA LEU A 86 -1.00 14.93 -14.44
C LEU A 86 -0.86 15.92 -13.26
N TYR A 87 0.27 15.95 -12.56
CA TYR A 87 0.50 16.92 -11.48
C TYR A 87 0.28 18.36 -11.93
N ARG A 88 0.80 18.73 -13.11
CA ARG A 88 0.61 20.06 -13.69
C ARG A 88 -0.85 20.34 -14.05
N LEU A 89 -1.53 19.42 -14.74
CA LEU A 89 -2.91 19.60 -15.19
C LEU A 89 -3.88 19.76 -14.01
N PHE A 90 -3.64 19.00 -12.94
CA PHE A 90 -4.51 18.97 -11.77
C PHE A 90 -3.98 19.84 -10.63
N GLY A 91 -2.91 20.63 -10.81
CA GLY A 91 -2.33 21.49 -9.78
C GLY A 91 -2.04 20.76 -8.46
N VAL A 92 -1.52 19.53 -8.55
CA VAL A 92 -1.17 18.67 -7.41
C VAL A 92 0.33 18.73 -7.19
N THR A 93 0.75 18.88 -5.92
CA THR A 93 2.16 18.79 -5.55
C THR A 93 2.69 17.38 -5.85
N PRO A 94 3.80 17.22 -6.58
CA PRO A 94 4.37 15.91 -6.86
C PRO A 94 4.63 15.11 -5.59
N VAL A 95 4.28 13.82 -5.61
CA VAL A 95 4.59 12.91 -4.51
C VAL A 95 6.10 12.70 -4.47
N ALA A 96 6.69 12.84 -3.28
CA ALA A 96 8.12 12.67 -3.12
C ALA A 96 8.54 11.21 -3.38
N PRO A 97 9.72 10.98 -3.97
CA PRO A 97 10.22 9.63 -4.14
C PRO A 97 10.30 8.87 -2.83
N ARG A 98 9.86 7.62 -2.85
CA ARG A 98 9.84 6.78 -1.67
C ARG A 98 11.27 6.52 -1.19
N ARG A 99 11.54 6.85 0.08
CA ARG A 99 12.81 6.49 0.73
C ARG A 99 12.69 5.10 1.36
N ARG A 100 13.45 4.14 0.84
CA ARG A 100 13.59 2.81 1.46
C ARG A 100 14.64 2.83 2.56
N HIS A 101 14.41 2.02 3.59
CA HIS A 101 15.42 1.72 4.59
C HIS A 101 16.60 0.96 3.99
N ASP A 102 17.81 1.23 4.47
CA ASP A 102 19.06 0.61 3.98
C ASP A 102 19.22 -0.86 4.41
N GLY A 103 18.40 -1.31 5.36
CA GLY A 103 18.43 -2.67 5.91
C GLY A 103 19.55 -2.91 6.91
N ILE A 104 20.31 -1.87 7.30
CA ILE A 104 21.50 -1.98 8.15
C ILE A 104 21.40 -1.02 9.35
N SER A 105 21.00 0.23 9.12
CA SER A 105 20.88 1.25 10.17
C SER A 105 19.77 0.92 11.17
N PRO A 106 19.86 1.37 12.44
CA PRO A 106 18.75 1.20 13.38
C PRO A 106 17.45 1.85 12.87
N ILE A 107 16.36 1.08 12.90
CA ILE A 107 15.03 1.51 12.48
C ILE A 107 14.49 2.49 13.53
N THR A 108 14.15 3.70 13.05
CA THR A 108 13.48 4.70 13.88
C THR A 108 11.98 4.56 13.71
N VAL A 109 11.28 4.18 14.78
CA VAL A 109 9.81 4.18 14.80
C VAL A 109 9.34 5.56 15.24
N PRO A 110 8.51 6.28 14.47
CA PRO A 110 8.05 7.62 14.86
C PRO A 110 7.17 7.57 16.12
N VAL A 111 6.95 8.74 16.71
CA VAL A 111 5.93 8.94 17.75
C VAL A 111 4.55 9.05 17.10
N GLY A 112 3.49 8.73 17.84
CA GLY A 112 2.10 8.81 17.35
C GLY A 112 1.29 7.59 17.73
N THR A 113 0.12 7.46 17.10
CA THR A 113 -0.74 6.28 17.25
C THR A 113 -0.05 5.05 16.67
N TRP A 114 -0.50 3.85 17.05
CA TRP A 114 0.08 2.64 16.45
C TRP A 114 -0.18 2.58 14.94
N GLN A 115 -1.29 3.17 14.45
CA GLN A 115 -1.62 3.27 13.03
C GLN A 115 -0.60 4.13 12.28
N ASP A 116 -0.31 5.32 12.79
CA ASP A 116 0.68 6.22 12.18
C ASP A 116 2.06 5.56 12.11
N ARG A 117 2.41 4.85 13.19
CA ARG A 117 3.67 4.11 13.31
C ARG A 117 3.71 2.92 12.35
N HIS A 118 2.63 2.18 12.22
CA HIS A 118 2.52 1.06 11.28
C HIS A 118 2.65 1.55 9.84
N GLN A 119 1.94 2.63 9.48
CA GLN A 119 2.00 3.23 8.16
C GLN A 119 3.41 3.74 7.83
N ALA A 120 4.06 4.44 8.76
CA ALA A 120 5.44 4.90 8.56
C ALA A 120 6.42 3.72 8.39
N LEU A 121 6.26 2.64 9.16
CA LEU A 121 7.06 1.43 8.99
C LEU A 121 6.75 0.71 7.68
N TRP A 122 5.51 0.71 7.22
CA TRP A 122 5.11 0.16 5.93
C TRP A 122 5.83 0.89 4.79
N GLU A 123 5.74 2.22 4.78
CA GLU A 123 6.41 3.07 3.81
C GLU A 123 7.93 2.94 3.85
N LEU A 124 8.52 2.72 5.02
CA LEU A 124 9.98 2.64 5.16
C LEU A 124 10.54 1.23 4.83
N LEU A 125 9.85 0.17 5.24
CA LEU A 125 10.41 -1.19 5.28
C LEU A 125 9.80 -2.16 4.26
N VAL A 126 8.53 -1.99 3.89
CA VAL A 126 7.78 -3.03 3.16
C VAL A 126 7.96 -2.90 1.65
N PRO A 127 8.53 -3.88 0.94
CA PRO A 127 8.71 -3.78 -0.51
C PRO A 127 7.36 -3.78 -1.23
N SER A 128 7.40 -3.33 -2.48
CA SER A 128 6.21 -3.29 -3.33
C SER A 128 5.73 -4.66 -3.78
N ASN A 129 6.62 -5.66 -3.74
CA ASN A 129 6.33 -7.06 -4.00
C ASN A 129 7.26 -7.96 -3.18
N GLY A 130 6.78 -9.17 -2.88
CA GLY A 130 7.55 -10.21 -2.18
C GLY A 130 7.71 -9.98 -0.67
N PRO A 131 8.52 -10.83 -0.01
CA PRO A 131 8.90 -10.68 1.38
C PRO A 131 9.80 -9.45 1.60
N ALA A 132 9.74 -8.86 2.79
CA ALA A 132 10.63 -7.78 3.17
C ALA A 132 12.08 -8.27 3.35
N ALA A 133 13.04 -7.35 3.23
CA ALA A 133 14.45 -7.68 3.43
C ALA A 133 14.78 -8.05 4.89
N THR A 134 13.97 -7.60 5.85
CA THR A 134 14.21 -7.75 7.28
C THR A 134 13.00 -8.33 7.99
N VAL A 135 13.20 -8.99 9.13
CA VAL A 135 12.12 -9.50 9.99
C VAL A 135 11.18 -8.37 10.41
N GLN A 136 11.71 -7.18 10.72
CA GLN A 136 10.91 -6.00 11.08
C GLN A 136 10.01 -5.54 9.94
N GLY A 137 10.53 -5.48 8.72
CA GLY A 137 9.72 -5.19 7.55
C GLY A 137 8.67 -6.29 7.32
N GLU A 138 9.03 -7.54 7.58
CA GLU A 138 8.15 -8.67 7.33
C GLU A 138 6.96 -8.68 8.29
N VAL A 139 7.15 -8.48 9.60
CA VAL A 139 6.00 -8.44 10.53
C VAL A 139 5.02 -7.31 10.20
N VAL A 140 5.51 -6.16 9.73
CA VAL A 140 4.67 -5.04 9.27
C VAL A 140 3.94 -5.40 7.98
N ARG A 141 4.64 -6.04 7.03
CA ARG A 141 4.06 -6.54 5.78
C ARG A 141 2.95 -7.56 6.04
N LEU A 142 3.23 -8.57 6.86
CA LEU A 142 2.32 -9.66 7.18
C LEU A 142 1.03 -9.13 7.81
N THR A 143 1.15 -8.26 8.82
CA THR A 143 -0.02 -7.67 9.49
C THR A 143 -0.87 -6.82 8.56
N GLY A 144 -0.26 -5.97 7.72
CA GLY A 144 -1.00 -5.18 6.74
C GLY A 144 -1.66 -6.02 5.63
N ARG A 145 -1.01 -7.11 5.19
CA ARG A 145 -1.58 -8.03 4.20
C ARG A 145 -2.75 -8.83 4.75
N ILE A 146 -2.61 -9.36 5.96
CA ILE A 146 -3.69 -10.08 6.66
C ILE A 146 -4.88 -9.14 6.86
N ALA A 147 -4.63 -7.90 7.27
CA ALA A 147 -5.69 -6.92 7.47
C ALA A 147 -6.46 -6.62 6.19
N ARG A 148 -5.76 -6.29 5.10
CA ARG A 148 -6.39 -6.04 3.81
C ARG A 148 -7.20 -7.25 3.32
N GLU A 149 -6.65 -8.44 3.47
CA GLU A 149 -7.32 -9.64 2.97
C GLU A 149 -8.62 -9.93 3.73
N ILE A 150 -8.62 -9.81 5.06
CA ILE A 150 -9.81 -10.08 5.88
C ILE A 150 -10.82 -8.94 5.76
N LEU A 151 -10.38 -7.70 5.95
CA LEU A 151 -11.27 -6.55 6.11
C LEU A 151 -11.74 -5.96 4.78
N ASP A 152 -10.84 -5.87 3.79
CA ASP A 152 -11.15 -5.18 2.53
C ASP A 152 -11.60 -6.13 1.43
N ASN A 153 -10.99 -7.33 1.37
CA ASN A 153 -11.27 -8.31 0.30
C ASN A 153 -12.32 -9.35 0.68
N GLY A 154 -12.60 -9.56 1.98
CA GLY A 154 -13.50 -10.62 2.44
C GLY A 154 -12.91 -12.04 2.30
N SER A 155 -11.59 -12.17 2.36
CA SER A 155 -10.84 -13.44 2.36
C SER A 155 -10.95 -14.38 1.13
N PRO A 156 -11.19 -13.93 -0.12
CA PRO A 156 -11.26 -14.81 -1.28
C PRO A 156 -9.92 -15.48 -1.61
N ASN A 157 -8.79 -14.85 -1.28
CA ASN A 157 -7.47 -15.40 -1.48
C ASN A 157 -6.96 -16.14 -0.23
N TRP A 158 -7.75 -16.24 0.84
CA TRP A 158 -7.33 -16.86 2.08
C TRP A 158 -7.01 -18.35 1.89
N GLY A 159 -5.72 -18.68 1.97
CA GLY A 159 -5.21 -19.97 1.55
C GLY A 159 -4.10 -20.50 2.45
N ARG A 160 -3.26 -21.38 1.90
CA ARG A 160 -2.09 -21.91 2.63
C ARG A 160 -1.12 -20.79 3.01
N ASP A 161 -0.81 -19.88 2.08
CA ASP A 161 0.18 -18.82 2.34
C ASP A 161 -0.27 -17.86 3.43
N PHE A 162 -1.51 -17.37 3.40
CA PHE A 162 -2.03 -16.50 4.47
C PHE A 162 -2.04 -17.18 5.84
N ARG A 163 -2.36 -18.48 5.90
CA ARG A 163 -2.28 -19.25 7.15
C ARG A 163 -0.83 -19.36 7.66
N ASN A 164 0.12 -19.56 6.76
CA ASN A 164 1.54 -19.62 7.11
C ASN A 164 2.06 -18.25 7.57
N MET A 165 1.67 -17.16 6.90
CA MET A 165 1.96 -15.78 7.30
C MET A 165 1.42 -15.49 8.72
N LEU A 166 0.15 -15.82 8.97
CA LEU A 166 -0.48 -15.63 10.27
C LEU A 166 0.20 -16.46 11.37
N ALA A 167 0.62 -17.69 11.05
CA ALA A 167 1.32 -18.56 11.99
C ALA A 167 2.75 -18.09 12.32
N ALA A 168 3.42 -17.40 11.39
CA ALA A 168 4.76 -16.87 11.59
C ALA A 168 4.81 -15.67 12.54
N LEU A 169 3.72 -14.88 12.65
CA LEU A 169 3.70 -13.66 13.46
C LEU A 169 4.09 -13.90 14.94
N PRO A 170 3.48 -14.85 15.67
CA PRO A 170 3.89 -15.13 17.06
C PRO A 170 5.33 -15.64 17.19
N GLU A 171 5.88 -16.29 16.17
CA GLU A 171 7.27 -16.75 16.19
C GLU A 171 8.23 -15.56 16.09
N HIS A 172 7.97 -14.64 15.17
CA HIS A 172 8.74 -13.39 15.07
C HIS A 172 8.65 -12.56 16.36
N TYR A 173 7.46 -12.42 16.94
CA TYR A 173 7.27 -11.68 18.19
C TYR A 173 7.96 -12.30 19.41
N ALA A 174 8.31 -13.58 19.34
CA ALA A 174 9.09 -14.29 20.37
C ALA A 174 10.60 -14.17 20.18
N SER A 175 11.07 -13.59 19.07
CA SER A 175 12.49 -13.46 18.73
C SER A 175 13.07 -12.12 19.20
N GLY A 176 14.41 -12.01 19.20
CA GLY A 176 15.12 -10.81 19.63
C GLY A 176 14.81 -10.46 21.09
N THR A 177 14.36 -9.23 21.33
CA THR A 177 13.67 -8.81 22.55
C THR A 177 12.19 -9.18 22.40
N PRO A 178 11.71 -10.25 23.06
CA PRO A 178 10.36 -10.75 22.85
C PRO A 178 9.30 -9.78 23.38
N LEU A 179 8.09 -9.83 22.83
CA LEU A 179 6.95 -9.19 23.46
C LEU A 179 6.69 -9.78 24.86
N PRO A 180 6.10 -8.99 25.80
CA PRO A 180 5.71 -9.50 27.11
C PRO A 180 4.85 -10.78 27.00
N THR A 181 4.99 -11.69 27.96
CA THR A 181 4.35 -13.01 27.91
C THR A 181 2.84 -12.96 27.63
N GLY A 182 2.11 -12.01 28.23
CA GLY A 182 0.68 -11.83 27.98
C GLY A 182 0.36 -11.42 26.54
N GLU A 183 1.20 -10.55 25.96
CA GLU A 183 1.06 -10.10 24.57
C GLU A 183 1.40 -11.20 23.57
N LEU A 184 2.43 -11.99 23.87
CA LEU A 184 2.78 -13.14 23.05
C LEU A 184 1.68 -14.21 23.07
N GLN A 185 1.06 -14.46 24.23
CA GLN A 185 -0.11 -15.34 24.34
C GLN A 185 -1.29 -14.80 23.55
N LYS A 186 -1.54 -13.48 23.59
CA LYS A 186 -2.58 -12.83 22.80
C LYS A 186 -2.33 -13.00 21.30
N ALA A 187 -1.11 -12.77 20.82
CA ALA A 187 -0.72 -12.99 19.42
C ALA A 187 -1.00 -14.45 18.98
N ARG A 188 -0.63 -15.43 19.81
CA ARG A 188 -0.90 -16.86 19.54
C ARG A 188 -2.39 -17.17 19.51
N SER A 189 -3.20 -16.53 20.35
CA SER A 189 -4.66 -16.68 20.31
C SER A 189 -5.24 -16.13 19.02
N LEU A 190 -4.88 -14.89 18.68
CA LEU A 190 -5.33 -14.23 17.45
C LEU A 190 -4.96 -15.05 16.20
N ALA A 191 -3.74 -15.61 16.16
CA ALA A 191 -3.32 -16.48 15.06
C ALA A 191 -4.17 -17.77 14.93
N ARG A 192 -4.73 -18.29 16.03
CA ARG A 192 -5.67 -19.40 15.99
C ARG A 192 -7.07 -18.96 15.56
N ASP A 193 -7.55 -17.85 16.14
CA ASP A 193 -8.90 -17.34 15.93
C ASP A 193 -9.11 -16.90 14.47
N LEU A 194 -8.10 -16.25 13.89
CA LEU A 194 -8.11 -15.76 12.50
C LEU A 194 -7.74 -16.83 11.47
N LYS A 195 -7.49 -18.08 11.87
CA LYS A 195 -6.97 -19.15 10.97
C LYS A 195 -7.88 -19.42 9.77
N SER A 196 -9.19 -19.22 9.92
CA SER A 196 -10.18 -19.38 8.84
C SER A 196 -10.27 -18.19 7.89
N GLY A 197 -9.59 -17.08 8.19
CA GLY A 197 -9.71 -15.82 7.44
C GLY A 197 -10.97 -15.03 7.81
N ASN A 198 -11.66 -15.41 8.88
CA ASN A 198 -12.78 -14.64 9.42
C ASN A 198 -12.31 -13.94 10.72
N GLY A 199 -12.55 -12.65 10.81
CA GLY A 199 -12.18 -11.85 11.97
C GLY A 199 -12.66 -10.41 11.84
N ASP A 200 -12.67 -9.71 12.97
CA ASP A 200 -13.03 -8.30 13.04
C ASP A 200 -11.81 -7.37 13.03
N ASP A 201 -12.08 -6.08 12.86
CA ASP A 201 -11.12 -4.99 12.92
C ASP A 201 -10.26 -5.06 14.19
N ALA A 202 -10.86 -5.31 15.36
CA ALA A 202 -10.16 -5.30 16.63
C ALA A 202 -9.10 -6.42 16.72
N GLN A 203 -9.43 -7.63 16.24
CA GLN A 203 -8.51 -8.76 16.21
C GLN A 203 -7.34 -8.50 15.26
N VAL A 204 -7.63 -8.02 14.06
CA VAL A 204 -6.64 -7.75 13.02
C VAL A 204 -5.74 -6.57 13.39
N PHE A 205 -6.32 -5.46 13.85
CA PHE A 205 -5.58 -4.28 14.27
C PHE A 205 -4.70 -4.58 15.48
N ARG A 206 -5.14 -5.46 16.39
CA ARG A 206 -4.30 -5.88 17.50
C ARG A 206 -3.02 -6.58 17.02
N LEU A 207 -3.05 -7.35 15.92
CA LEU A 207 -1.82 -7.91 15.35
C LEU A 207 -0.87 -6.82 14.86
N GLY A 208 -1.39 -5.78 14.20
CA GLY A 208 -0.61 -4.63 13.71
C GLY A 208 0.02 -3.81 14.84
N GLU A 209 -0.73 -3.56 15.92
CA GLU A 209 -0.22 -2.89 17.12
C GLU A 209 0.93 -3.67 17.76
N LEU A 210 0.80 -5.00 17.85
CA LEU A 210 1.86 -5.88 18.36
C LEU A 210 3.10 -5.87 17.47
N ALA A 211 2.95 -5.79 16.14
CA ALA A 211 4.08 -5.65 15.22
C ALA A 211 4.85 -4.35 15.50
N VAL A 212 4.15 -3.22 15.63
CA VAL A 212 4.78 -1.92 15.93
C VAL A 212 5.52 -1.96 17.26
N ALA A 213 4.91 -2.53 18.31
CA ALA A 213 5.54 -2.67 19.62
C ALA A 213 6.82 -3.54 19.56
N TRP A 214 6.77 -4.64 18.82
CA TRP A 214 7.91 -5.53 18.67
C TRP A 214 9.05 -4.87 17.88
N VAL A 215 8.75 -4.18 16.76
CA VAL A 215 9.76 -3.44 15.97
C VAL A 215 10.41 -2.34 16.82
N ALA A 216 9.63 -1.61 17.62
CA ALA A 216 10.16 -0.57 18.50
C ALA A 216 11.15 -1.11 19.55
N SER A 217 10.96 -2.37 19.97
CA SER A 217 11.86 -3.06 20.92
C SER A 217 13.04 -3.75 20.22
N ASN A 218 13.01 -3.85 18.89
CA ASN A 218 14.00 -4.54 18.05
C ASN A 218 14.43 -3.65 16.86
N PRO A 219 15.04 -2.48 17.11
CA PRO A 219 15.33 -1.50 16.04
C PRO A 219 16.46 -1.95 15.12
N THR A 220 17.37 -2.82 15.56
CA THR A 220 18.47 -3.31 14.72
C THR A 220 17.94 -4.27 13.65
N PRO A 221 18.08 -3.96 12.35
CA PRO A 221 17.59 -4.83 11.27
C PRO A 221 18.12 -6.26 11.38
N VAL A 222 17.23 -7.24 11.23
CA VAL A 222 17.59 -8.65 11.14
C VAL A 222 17.21 -9.15 9.75
N PRO A 223 18.16 -9.68 8.95
CA PRO A 223 17.84 -10.22 7.63
C PRO A 223 16.73 -11.27 7.70
N LEU A 224 15.78 -11.19 6.75
CA LEU A 224 14.75 -12.22 6.64
C LEU A 224 15.37 -13.50 6.10
N GLY A 225 15.26 -14.60 6.87
CA GLY A 225 15.64 -15.93 6.43
C GLY A 225 14.66 -16.52 5.41
N GLU A 226 14.77 -17.82 5.13
CA GLU A 226 13.80 -18.50 4.26
C GLU A 226 12.40 -18.52 4.87
N VAL A 227 11.39 -18.21 4.05
CA VAL A 227 9.97 -18.24 4.44
C VAL A 227 9.21 -19.26 3.60
N ASN A 228 8.19 -19.89 4.21
CA ASN A 228 7.44 -20.99 3.60
C ASN A 228 6.07 -20.56 3.00
N TYR A 229 5.92 -19.26 2.72
CA TYR A 229 4.76 -18.64 2.12
C TYR A 229 5.16 -17.83 0.88
N GLY A 230 4.42 -17.99 -0.21
CA GLY A 230 4.76 -17.41 -1.51
C GLY A 230 3.80 -16.32 -1.93
N ARG A 231 3.75 -15.20 -1.21
CA ARG A 231 3.02 -14.00 -1.68
C ARG A 231 3.65 -12.71 -1.24
#